data_AF-K3ZGH2-F1
#
_entry.id   AF-K3ZGH2-F1
#
_cell.length_a   1.000
_cell.length_b   1.000
_cell.length_c   1.000
_cell.angle_alpha   90.00
_cell.angle_beta   90.00
_cell.angle_gamma   90.00
#
_symmetry.space_group_name_H-M   'P 1'
#
loop_
_entity.id
_entity.type
_entity.pdbx_description
1 polymer ?
#
loop_
_entity_poly.entity_id
_entity_poly.type
_entity_poly.pdbx_seq_one_letter_code
_entity_poly.pdbx_strand_id
1 'polypeptide(L)'
;MRDLSGNFFLSEHDIEKNRAVACVAKLQELNNVVDISALTEELTTEHLSKFQVAVFTDISLDKAFQFDDYCRSHQPPISFIKTEVCGLFGSVFCDFGPEFAVHDLDGEDPHTGIIAFISNDNPATVYCIDGERLDFQEGDLVVFSEVQGMNELNDGKPRKIIRSRPYSFCIEEDTSNFGIYT
;
A
#
# COMPACT_ATOMS: atom_id res chain seq x y z
N MET A 1 36.24 1.04 -8.02
CA MET A 1 35.99 2.00 -9.12
C MET A 1 34.61 1.82 -9.76
N ARG A 2 34.13 0.59 -10.03
CA ARG A 2 32.78 0.36 -10.62
C ARG A 2 31.62 0.98 -9.81
N ASP A 3 31.71 0.94 -8.48
CA ASP A 3 30.66 1.48 -7.59
C ASP A 3 30.49 3.00 -7.69
N LEU A 4 31.51 3.75 -8.12
CA LEU A 4 31.45 5.20 -8.25
C LEU A 4 30.51 5.67 -9.38
N SER A 5 30.08 4.76 -10.26
CA SER A 5 29.15 5.08 -11.35
C SER A 5 27.69 5.23 -10.88
N GLY A 6 27.29 4.51 -9.84
CA GLY A 6 25.90 4.47 -9.36
C GLY A 6 25.72 4.93 -7.91
N ASN A 7 26.78 4.98 -7.10
CA ASN A 7 26.70 5.38 -5.71
C ASN A 7 27.30 6.78 -5.50
N PHE A 8 26.44 7.80 -5.51
CA PHE A 8 26.82 9.22 -5.40
C PHE A 8 27.39 9.62 -4.03
N PHE A 9 27.30 8.75 -3.01
CA PHE A 9 27.94 8.98 -1.72
C PHE A 9 29.39 8.53 -1.68
N LEU A 10 29.86 7.71 -2.62
CA LEU A 10 31.24 7.24 -2.64
C LEU A 10 32.12 8.18 -3.46
N SER A 11 33.37 8.34 -3.02
CA SER A 11 34.41 9.08 -3.73
C SER A 11 35.63 8.19 -4.02
N GLU A 12 36.58 8.67 -4.81
CA GLU A 12 37.86 7.95 -5.03
C GLU A 12 38.62 7.69 -3.72
N HIS A 13 38.42 8.53 -2.70
CA HIS A 13 39.02 8.35 -1.37
C HIS A 13 38.40 7.21 -0.56
N ASP A 14 37.29 6.63 -1.02
CA ASP A 14 36.57 5.56 -0.35
C ASP A 14 36.82 4.18 -1.00
N ILE A 15 37.68 4.13 -2.02
CA ILE A 15 38.14 2.88 -2.62
C ILE A 15 38.77 2.01 -1.51
N GLU A 16 38.45 0.71 -1.53
CA GLU A 16 38.84 -0.31 -0.53
C GLU A 16 38.16 -0.20 0.85
N LYS A 17 37.39 0.85 1.12
CA LYS A 17 36.57 0.91 2.35
C LYS A 17 35.30 0.08 2.21
N ASN A 18 34.75 -0.38 3.33
CA ASN A 18 33.43 -0.98 3.36
C ASN A 18 32.37 0.05 2.89
N ARG A 19 31.56 -0.34 1.89
CA ARG A 19 30.56 0.55 1.27
C ARG A 19 29.56 1.12 2.27
N ALA A 20 29.07 0.31 3.21
CA ALA A 20 28.11 0.77 4.21
C ALA A 20 28.75 1.83 5.12
N VAL A 21 29.92 1.54 5.68
CA VAL A 21 30.66 2.45 6.59
C VAL A 21 30.98 3.79 5.91
N ALA A 22 31.39 3.77 4.63
CA ALA A 22 31.68 4.98 3.88
C ALA A 22 30.44 5.88 3.67
N CYS A 23 29.23 5.30 3.70
CA CYS A 23 27.96 6.01 3.46
C CYS A 23 27.24 6.45 4.74
N VAL A 24 27.45 5.80 5.90
CA VAL A 24 26.65 6.05 7.12
C VAL A 24 26.54 7.52 7.48
N ALA A 25 27.66 8.25 7.57
CA ALA A 25 27.66 9.65 7.98
C ALA A 25 26.86 10.53 7.00
N LYS A 26 27.02 10.31 5.70
CA LYS A 26 26.32 11.09 4.65
C LYS A 26 24.82 10.77 4.59
N LEU A 27 24.44 9.52 4.86
CA LEU A 27 23.04 9.12 4.98
C LEU A 27 22.38 9.72 6.23
N GLN A 28 23.09 9.75 7.36
CA GLN A 28 22.59 10.32 8.61
C GLN A 28 22.24 11.81 8.47
N GLU A 29 23.01 12.57 7.68
CA GLU A 29 22.77 14.00 7.41
C GLU A 29 21.44 14.29 6.70
N LEU A 30 20.83 13.30 6.02
CA LEU A 30 19.55 13.49 5.34
C LEU A 30 18.39 13.66 6.32
N ASN A 31 18.45 13.00 7.48
CA ASN A 31 17.42 13.08 8.51
C ASN A 31 17.97 12.68 9.89
N ASN A 32 18.13 13.65 10.78
CA ASN A 32 18.64 13.44 12.14
C ASN A 32 17.67 12.73 13.10
N VAL A 33 16.45 12.44 12.67
CA VAL A 33 15.44 11.70 13.45
C VAL A 33 15.52 10.19 13.19
N VAL A 34 16.21 9.76 12.13
CA VAL A 34 16.37 8.36 11.77
C VAL A 34 17.79 7.92 12.09
N ASP A 35 17.94 6.90 12.94
CA ASP A 35 19.23 6.32 13.27
C ASP A 35 19.75 5.47 12.10
N ILE A 36 20.95 5.80 11.60
CA ILE A 36 21.64 5.03 10.56
C ILE A 36 22.82 4.27 11.16
N SER A 37 22.86 2.96 10.91
CA SER A 37 23.99 2.11 11.32
C SER A 37 24.42 1.16 10.20
N ALA A 38 25.67 0.71 10.24
CA ALA A 38 26.22 -0.27 9.31
C ALA A 38 26.46 -1.60 10.01
N LEU A 39 25.91 -2.68 9.44
CA LEU A 39 26.24 -4.05 9.78
C LEU A 39 27.30 -4.54 8.79
N THR A 40 28.51 -4.82 9.26
CA THR A 40 29.64 -5.24 8.40
C THR A 40 29.99 -6.72 8.52
N GLU A 41 29.37 -7.43 9.45
CA GLU A 41 29.52 -8.88 9.59
C GLU A 41 28.72 -9.62 8.51
N GLU A 42 28.98 -10.92 8.35
CA GLU A 42 28.21 -11.74 7.43
C GLU A 42 26.75 -11.80 7.87
N LEU A 43 25.84 -11.45 6.94
CA LEU A 43 24.42 -11.41 7.22
C LEU A 43 23.89 -12.83 7.48
N THR A 44 23.25 -13.00 8.63
CA THR A 44 22.52 -14.21 9.01
C THR A 44 21.04 -13.93 9.18
N THR A 45 20.23 -14.99 9.26
CA THR A 45 18.78 -14.89 9.50
C THR A 45 18.45 -14.22 10.84
N GLU A 46 19.26 -14.42 11.88
CA GLU A 46 19.05 -13.81 13.20
C GLU A 46 19.15 -12.29 13.15
N HIS A 47 19.97 -11.75 12.25
CA HIS A 47 20.02 -10.30 12.03
C HIS A 47 18.70 -9.77 11.49
N LEU A 48 18.05 -10.50 10.59
CA LEU A 48 16.79 -10.10 9.97
C LEU A 48 15.66 -9.96 11.00
N SER A 49 15.64 -10.78 12.05
CA SER A 49 14.63 -10.73 13.13
C SER A 49 14.51 -9.38 13.84
N LYS A 50 15.50 -8.49 13.68
CA LYS A 50 15.53 -7.15 14.26
C LYS A 50 14.79 -6.10 13.42
N PHE A 51 14.36 -6.47 12.21
CA PHE A 51 13.79 -5.55 11.22
C PHE A 51 12.37 -5.95 10.84
N GLN A 52 11.56 -4.97 10.43
CA GLN A 52 10.22 -5.21 9.88
C GLN A 52 10.25 -5.35 8.35
N VAL A 53 11.26 -4.77 7.70
CA VAL A 53 11.46 -4.80 6.25
C VAL A 53 12.93 -5.07 5.95
N ALA A 54 13.21 -6.00 5.05
CA ALA A 54 14.54 -6.32 4.56
C ALA A 54 14.63 -6.10 3.05
N VAL A 55 15.49 -5.18 2.62
CA VAL A 55 15.72 -4.86 1.20
C VAL A 55 17.07 -5.40 0.78
N PHE A 56 17.06 -6.25 -0.25
CA PHE A 56 18.24 -6.91 -0.78
C PHE A 56 18.56 -6.40 -2.17
N THR A 57 19.81 -5.98 -2.33
CA THR A 57 20.43 -5.64 -3.62
C THR A 57 21.65 -6.51 -3.82
N ASP A 58 21.95 -6.89 -5.06
CA ASP A 58 23.23 -7.54 -5.41
C ASP A 58 23.50 -8.85 -4.61
N ILE A 59 22.46 -9.68 -4.42
CA ILE A 59 22.56 -11.02 -3.81
C ILE A 59 22.25 -12.12 -4.82
N SER A 60 22.83 -13.31 -4.63
CA SER A 60 22.48 -14.49 -5.41
C SER A 60 21.03 -14.92 -5.18
N LEU A 61 20.44 -15.58 -6.17
CA LEU A 61 19.08 -16.08 -6.08
C LEU A 61 18.92 -17.13 -4.95
N ASP A 62 19.91 -17.98 -4.73
CA ASP A 62 19.88 -18.97 -3.64
C ASP A 62 19.80 -18.30 -2.25
N LYS A 63 20.56 -17.23 -2.04
CA LYS A 63 20.46 -16.44 -0.79
C LYS A 63 19.12 -15.71 -0.70
N ALA A 64 18.58 -15.24 -1.82
CA ALA A 64 17.27 -14.60 -1.84
C ALA A 64 16.18 -15.57 -1.38
N PHE A 65 16.15 -16.81 -1.90
CA PHE A 65 15.22 -17.83 -1.43
C PHE A 65 15.39 -18.13 0.05
N GLN A 66 16.63 -18.33 0.51
CA GLN A 66 16.90 -18.59 1.93
C GLN A 66 16.38 -17.48 2.85
N PHE A 67 16.64 -16.22 2.52
CA PHE A 67 16.23 -15.09 3.34
C PHE A 67 14.73 -14.80 3.22
N ASP A 68 14.14 -14.94 2.04
CA ASP A 68 12.69 -14.79 1.81
C ASP A 68 11.89 -15.83 2.62
N ASP A 69 12.31 -17.11 2.57
CA ASP A 69 11.67 -18.19 3.34
C ASP A 69 11.74 -17.92 4.85
N TYR A 70 12.87 -17.39 5.34
CA TYR A 70 12.99 -16.98 6.74
C TYR A 70 12.06 -15.79 7.06
N CYS A 71 12.06 -14.77 6.21
CA CYS A 71 11.23 -13.57 6.40
C CYS A 71 9.73 -13.93 6.44
N ARG A 72 9.28 -14.80 5.53
CA ARG A 72 7.89 -15.28 5.44
C ARG A 72 7.48 -16.14 6.64
N SER A 73 8.40 -16.95 7.17
CA SER A 73 8.13 -17.84 8.33
C SER A 73 8.34 -17.17 9.69
N HIS A 74 8.90 -15.96 9.73
CA HIS A 74 9.05 -15.18 10.96
C HIS A 74 7.68 -14.76 11.53
N GLN A 75 7.63 -14.52 12.84
CA GLN A 75 6.41 -14.07 13.52
C GLN A 75 6.71 -12.80 14.34
N PRO A 76 6.19 -11.62 13.92
CA PRO A 76 5.41 -11.37 12.70
C PRO A 76 6.25 -11.55 11.41
N PRO A 77 5.62 -11.77 10.24
CA PRO A 77 6.36 -11.83 8.98
C PRO A 77 7.19 -10.56 8.74
N ILE A 78 8.40 -10.73 8.21
CA ILE A 78 9.26 -9.62 7.79
C ILE A 78 8.98 -9.37 6.32
N SER A 79 8.71 -8.13 5.92
CA SER A 79 8.56 -7.79 4.50
C SER A 79 9.90 -7.93 3.79
N PHE A 80 9.94 -8.69 2.71
CA PHE A 80 11.12 -8.92 1.90
C PHE A 80 10.99 -8.20 0.56
N ILE A 81 12.04 -7.47 0.17
CA ILE A 81 12.13 -6.84 -1.14
C ILE A 81 13.48 -7.21 -1.75
N LYS A 82 13.50 -7.80 -2.95
CA LYS A 82 14.72 -7.93 -3.76
C LYS A 82 14.63 -7.00 -4.95
N THR A 83 15.69 -6.25 -5.19
CA THR A 83 15.83 -5.47 -6.42
C THR A 83 17.23 -5.58 -7.01
N GLU A 84 17.32 -5.49 -8.32
CA GLU A 84 18.57 -5.60 -9.05
C GLU A 84 18.50 -4.80 -10.35
N VAL A 85 19.63 -4.22 -10.75
CA VAL A 85 19.79 -3.47 -12.00
C VAL A 85 20.98 -4.04 -12.77
N CYS A 86 20.71 -4.52 -13.98
CA CYS A 86 21.66 -5.09 -14.92
C CYS A 86 21.74 -4.21 -16.18
N GLY A 87 22.43 -3.07 -16.07
CA GLY A 87 22.52 -2.09 -17.15
C GLY A 87 21.17 -1.40 -17.41
N LEU A 88 20.56 -1.66 -18.58
CA LEU A 88 19.25 -1.11 -18.94
C LEU A 88 18.08 -1.93 -18.39
N PHE A 89 18.35 -3.11 -17.83
CA PHE A 89 17.34 -3.99 -17.27
C PHE A 89 17.31 -3.82 -15.76
N GLY A 90 16.11 -3.91 -15.18
CA GLY A 90 15.91 -3.89 -13.74
C GLY A 90 14.82 -4.86 -13.34
N SER A 91 14.85 -5.31 -12.10
CA SER A 91 13.80 -6.14 -11.51
C SER A 91 13.52 -5.72 -10.07
N VAL A 92 12.27 -5.90 -9.65
CA VAL A 92 11.84 -5.78 -8.26
C VAL A 92 10.92 -6.96 -7.96
N PHE A 93 11.10 -7.53 -6.78
CA PHE A 93 10.26 -8.57 -6.21
C PHE A 93 9.92 -8.16 -4.78
N CYS A 94 8.66 -8.33 -4.41
CA CYS A 94 8.14 -8.02 -3.07
C CYS A 94 7.41 -9.24 -2.53
N ASP A 95 7.74 -9.63 -1.30
CA ASP A 95 6.96 -10.55 -0.47
C ASP A 95 6.65 -9.85 0.85
N PHE A 96 5.38 -9.51 1.08
CA PHE A 96 4.93 -8.84 2.30
C PHE A 96 4.31 -9.81 3.31
N GLY A 97 4.57 -11.11 3.13
CA GLY A 97 4.02 -12.18 3.94
C GLY A 97 2.67 -12.69 3.41
N PRO A 98 2.12 -13.73 4.05
CA PRO A 98 0.87 -14.36 3.63
C PRO A 98 -0.36 -13.46 3.82
N GLU A 99 -0.28 -12.48 4.72
CA GLU A 99 -1.34 -11.52 5.03
C GLU A 99 -0.76 -10.12 5.06
N PHE A 100 -1.22 -9.27 4.14
CA PHE A 100 -0.83 -7.87 4.06
C PHE A 100 -2.06 -7.01 3.83
N ALA A 101 -2.35 -6.09 4.75
CA ALA A 101 -3.50 -5.20 4.65
C ALA A 101 -3.14 -3.97 3.82
N VAL A 102 -3.86 -3.76 2.71
CA VAL A 102 -3.80 -2.52 1.93
C VAL A 102 -4.96 -1.64 2.38
N HIS A 103 -4.62 -0.51 2.99
CA HIS A 103 -5.62 0.44 3.51
C HIS A 103 -6.07 1.48 2.46
N ASP A 104 -5.22 1.70 1.47
CA ASP A 104 -5.42 2.66 0.40
C ASP A 104 -4.77 2.08 -0.87
N LEU A 105 -5.57 1.90 -1.91
CA LEU A 105 -5.17 1.19 -3.13
C LEU A 105 -4.54 2.10 -4.17
N ASP A 106 -4.90 3.38 -4.19
CA ASP A 106 -4.55 4.32 -5.25
C ASP A 106 -3.98 5.65 -4.74
N GLY A 107 -4.18 6.00 -3.47
CA GLY A 107 -3.74 7.27 -2.92
C GLY A 107 -4.63 8.46 -3.31
N GLU A 108 -5.81 8.20 -3.89
CA GLU A 108 -6.73 9.24 -4.33
C GLU A 108 -7.71 9.65 -3.22
N ASP A 109 -8.19 10.89 -3.28
CA ASP A 109 -9.19 11.36 -2.32
C ASP A 109 -10.52 10.60 -2.52
N PRO A 110 -11.21 10.18 -1.43
CA PRO A 110 -12.50 9.52 -1.54
C PRO A 110 -13.51 10.35 -2.33
N HIS A 111 -14.13 9.74 -3.34
CA HIS A 111 -15.17 10.39 -4.12
C HIS A 111 -16.42 10.68 -3.29
N THR A 112 -17.06 11.82 -3.56
CA THR A 112 -18.32 12.23 -2.92
C THR A 112 -19.37 12.51 -3.98
N GLY A 113 -20.64 12.23 -3.68
CA GLY A 113 -21.76 12.57 -4.55
C GLY A 113 -22.98 12.97 -3.74
N ILE A 114 -23.75 13.93 -4.24
CA ILE A 114 -24.99 14.38 -3.60
C ILE A 114 -26.14 13.47 -4.05
N ILE A 115 -26.86 12.91 -3.09
CA ILE A 115 -27.98 11.99 -3.32
C ILE A 115 -29.21 12.78 -3.73
N ALA A 116 -29.83 12.37 -4.83
CA ALA A 116 -31.11 12.89 -5.31
C ALA A 116 -32.29 11.97 -4.92
N PHE A 117 -32.08 10.65 -4.91
CA PHE A 117 -33.11 9.67 -4.56
C PHE A 117 -32.49 8.32 -4.18
N ILE A 118 -33.15 7.59 -3.27
CA ILE A 118 -32.81 6.20 -2.93
C ILE A 118 -34.07 5.34 -3.04
N SER A 119 -34.02 4.26 -3.81
CA SER A 119 -35.13 3.31 -3.93
C SER A 119 -35.26 2.42 -2.69
N ASN A 120 -36.47 2.15 -2.21
CA ASN A 120 -36.76 1.04 -1.29
C ASN A 120 -36.85 -0.29 -2.07
N ASP A 121 -35.71 -0.91 -2.36
CA ASP A 121 -35.60 -2.14 -3.15
C ASP A 121 -34.46 -3.04 -2.63
N ASN A 122 -34.34 -4.24 -3.21
CA ASN A 122 -33.28 -5.22 -2.95
C ASN A 122 -32.69 -5.75 -4.27
N PRO A 123 -31.52 -5.27 -4.71
CA PRO A 123 -30.65 -4.26 -4.08
C PRO A 123 -31.14 -2.82 -4.31
N ALA A 124 -30.88 -1.93 -3.36
CA ALA A 124 -31.23 -0.53 -3.48
C ALA A 124 -30.41 0.20 -4.56
N THR A 125 -31.05 1.09 -5.31
CA THR A 125 -30.42 2.01 -6.26
C THR A 125 -30.42 3.42 -5.70
N VAL A 126 -29.24 4.04 -5.72
CA VAL A 126 -28.99 5.43 -5.35
C VAL A 126 -28.82 6.23 -6.63
N TYR A 127 -29.57 7.32 -6.75
CA TYR A 127 -29.47 8.29 -7.82
C TYR A 127 -28.83 9.57 -7.27
N CYS A 128 -27.86 10.10 -8.00
CA CYS A 128 -27.18 11.35 -7.64
C CYS A 128 -27.67 12.51 -8.51
N ILE A 129 -27.42 13.74 -8.06
CA ILE A 129 -27.85 14.95 -8.78
C ILE A 129 -27.20 15.02 -10.17
N ASP A 130 -28.01 15.38 -11.17
CA ASP A 130 -27.56 15.63 -12.54
C ASP A 130 -26.58 16.82 -12.57
N GLY A 131 -25.29 16.54 -12.78
CA GLY A 131 -24.25 17.57 -12.89
C GLY A 131 -22.85 17.08 -12.52
N GLU A 132 -22.78 16.04 -11.69
CA GLU A 132 -21.53 15.40 -11.29
C GLU A 132 -21.55 13.95 -11.75
N ARG A 133 -20.67 13.61 -12.69
CA ARG A 133 -20.45 12.21 -13.05
C ARG A 133 -19.80 11.53 -11.85
N LEU A 134 -20.38 10.42 -11.42
CA LEU A 134 -19.78 9.61 -10.38
C LEU A 134 -18.61 8.81 -10.96
N ASP A 135 -17.47 8.89 -10.30
CA ASP A 135 -16.28 8.09 -10.60
C ASP A 135 -16.19 6.82 -9.74
N PHE A 136 -17.28 6.47 -9.04
CA PHE A 136 -17.40 5.22 -8.30
C PHE A 136 -17.31 3.99 -9.21
N GLN A 137 -16.66 2.95 -8.72
CA GLN A 137 -16.48 1.66 -9.38
C GLN A 137 -17.24 0.54 -8.66
N GLU A 138 -17.41 -0.58 -9.35
CA GLU A 138 -17.94 -1.79 -8.71
C GLU A 138 -16.90 -2.36 -7.74
N GLY A 139 -17.32 -2.59 -6.50
CA GLY A 139 -16.43 -3.00 -5.41
C GLY A 139 -16.16 -1.91 -4.39
N ASP A 140 -16.35 -0.64 -4.76
CA ASP A 140 -16.16 0.49 -3.85
C ASP A 140 -17.08 0.41 -2.64
N LEU A 141 -16.60 0.91 -1.51
CA LEU A 141 -17.35 1.01 -0.28
C LEU A 141 -17.79 2.46 -0.08
N VAL A 142 -19.09 2.69 0.05
CA VAL A 142 -19.67 4.00 0.31
C VAL A 142 -20.31 4.07 1.69
N VAL A 143 -20.23 5.25 2.30
CA VAL A 143 -20.91 5.59 3.55
C VAL A 143 -21.87 6.73 3.29
N PHE A 144 -23.00 6.74 4.00
CA PHE A 144 -24.05 7.72 3.83
C PHE A 144 -24.10 8.66 5.03
N SER A 145 -24.47 9.90 4.78
CA SER A 145 -24.71 10.90 5.81
C SER A 145 -25.83 11.83 5.36
N GLU A 146 -26.52 12.42 6.34
CA GLU A 146 -27.59 13.40 6.12
C GLU A 146 -28.78 12.89 5.28
N VAL A 147 -28.97 11.57 5.20
CA VAL A 147 -30.11 10.95 4.50
C VAL A 147 -31.38 11.15 5.34
N GLN A 148 -32.36 11.88 4.80
CA GLN A 148 -33.65 12.09 5.46
C GLN A 148 -34.68 11.04 5.01
N GLY A 149 -35.58 10.68 5.92
CA GLY A 149 -36.63 9.69 5.68
C GLY A 149 -36.15 8.23 5.71
N MET A 150 -34.90 7.96 5.28
CA MET A 150 -34.24 6.65 5.31
C MET A 150 -33.02 6.67 6.25
N ASN A 151 -33.27 6.92 7.54
CA ASN A 151 -32.23 7.20 8.55
C ASN A 151 -31.30 6.00 8.83
N GLU A 152 -31.73 4.79 8.50
CA GLU A 152 -30.98 3.54 8.68
C GLU A 152 -29.65 3.54 7.91
N LEU A 153 -29.54 4.35 6.85
CA LEU A 153 -28.30 4.50 6.10
C LEU A 153 -27.26 5.40 6.79
N ASN A 154 -27.65 6.25 7.73
CA ASN A 154 -26.75 7.20 8.42
C ASN A 154 -25.93 6.56 9.57
N ASP A 155 -25.77 5.25 9.59
CA ASP A 155 -25.11 4.50 10.67
C ASP A 155 -23.57 4.43 10.57
N GLY A 156 -22.98 5.04 9.52
CA GLY A 156 -21.54 5.01 9.26
C GLY A 156 -21.01 3.66 8.76
N LYS A 157 -21.88 2.68 8.50
CA LYS A 157 -21.49 1.37 7.97
C LYS A 157 -21.15 1.48 6.48
N PRO A 158 -20.01 0.93 6.00
CA PRO A 158 -19.74 0.89 4.57
C PRO A 158 -20.68 -0.07 3.84
N ARG A 159 -21.23 0.34 2.69
CA ARG A 159 -21.98 -0.51 1.75
C ARG A 159 -21.21 -0.67 0.47
N LYS A 160 -21.19 -1.89 -0.06
CA LYS A 160 -20.50 -2.20 -1.30
C LYS A 160 -21.34 -1.79 -2.51
N ILE A 161 -20.72 -1.11 -3.47
CA ILE A 161 -21.31 -0.88 -4.79
C ILE A 161 -21.20 -2.14 -5.62
N ILE A 162 -22.35 -2.64 -6.09
CA ILE A 162 -22.43 -3.86 -6.95
C ILE A 162 -22.65 -3.52 -8.41
N ARG A 163 -23.04 -2.28 -8.72
CA ARG A 163 -23.24 -1.80 -10.08
C ARG A 163 -23.10 -0.29 -10.12
N SER A 164 -22.23 0.21 -10.98
CA SER A 164 -22.01 1.65 -11.16
C SER A 164 -22.50 2.13 -12.53
N ARG A 165 -23.10 3.33 -12.56
CA ARG A 165 -23.51 4.08 -13.77
C ARG A 165 -23.18 5.56 -13.55
N PRO A 166 -23.09 6.37 -14.62
CA PRO A 166 -22.63 7.76 -14.52
C PRO A 166 -23.35 8.64 -13.49
N TYR A 167 -24.63 8.38 -13.20
CA TYR A 167 -25.46 9.20 -12.30
C TYR A 167 -26.21 8.37 -11.24
N SER A 168 -25.88 7.08 -11.13
CA SER A 168 -26.55 6.18 -10.19
C SER A 168 -25.70 4.96 -9.89
N PHE A 169 -25.81 4.41 -8.69
CA PHE A 169 -25.17 3.14 -8.34
C PHE A 169 -26.12 2.28 -7.52
N CYS A 170 -25.89 0.96 -7.53
CA CYS A 170 -26.62 0.02 -6.69
C CYS A 170 -25.73 -0.44 -5.54
N ILE A 171 -26.29 -0.50 -4.34
CA ILE A 171 -25.60 -0.96 -3.13
C ILE A 171 -26.05 -2.36 -2.74
N GLU A 172 -25.15 -3.15 -2.17
CA GLU A 172 -25.42 -4.47 -1.59
C GLU A 172 -26.17 -4.34 -0.24
N GLU A 173 -27.35 -3.74 -0.26
CA GLU A 173 -28.19 -3.53 0.93
C GLU A 173 -29.68 -3.62 0.54
N ASP A 174 -30.46 -4.33 1.35
CA ASP A 174 -31.93 -4.43 1.20
C ASP A 174 -32.59 -3.29 1.97
N THR A 175 -33.18 -2.36 1.24
CA THR A 175 -33.85 -1.17 1.80
C THR A 175 -35.37 -1.28 1.79
N SER A 176 -35.93 -2.46 1.45
CA SER A 176 -37.38 -2.68 1.32
C SER A 176 -38.13 -2.41 2.63
N ASN A 177 -37.46 -2.58 3.77
CA ASN A 177 -38.01 -2.38 5.11
C ASN A 177 -37.56 -1.07 5.77
N PHE A 178 -36.79 -0.22 5.07
CA PHE A 178 -36.33 1.05 5.62
C PHE A 178 -37.41 2.12 5.47
N GLY A 179 -37.23 3.25 6.16
CA GLY A 179 -38.01 4.44 5.87
C GLY A 179 -37.87 4.90 4.40
N ILE A 180 -38.86 5.67 3.93
CA ILE A 180 -38.87 6.19 2.56
C ILE A 180 -38.01 7.45 2.52
N TYR A 181 -37.09 7.53 1.56
CA TYR A 181 -36.26 8.72 1.33
C TYR A 181 -37.11 9.98 1.07
N THR A 182 -36.78 11.10 1.71
CA THR A 182 -37.51 12.39 1.61
C THR A 182 -36.58 13.57 1.40
#